data_AF-A0A2G0VZR1-F1
#
_entry.id   AF-A0A2G0VZR1-F1
#
_cell.length_a   1.000
_cell.length_b   1.000
_cell.length_c   1.000
_cell.angle_alpha   90.00
_cell.angle_beta   90.00
_cell.angle_gamma   90.00
#
_symmetry.space_group_name_H-M   'P 1'
#
loop_
_entity.id
_entity.type
_entity.pdbx_description
1 polymer ?
#
loop_
_entity_poly.entity_id
_entity_poly.type
_entity_poly.pdbx_seq_one_letter_code
_entity_poly.pdbx_strand_id
1 'polypeptide(L)'
;MEKLHCETLEELSVAIERYGPGVLYRGQTKHYLGSDGLPSLTTSFQRQGCVPDLMIKWTYYAKKALRHLVHGWQDSDDTATNQAILQHYGFRSFFLDASGDPRVAAWFASHRFESKIGVNLVEDCFEDPVWLRTLNAWFVPTEDVGHLYLISQKSLRRSGIQAVHLSEIATGEGAPRYVRQDAYMVGPLIKNGLSGDCILCHITAPANILHKFAEECSAGWLFPEPSDDPVYRELLAMPWEKMRNVPNAGLEAFRRSLELPEYSSHLQKHMPPRSAMYRPFWTRDLPPPPEGQTATSMVQLLCSSSLYHGVSVPRLILPEINKLLEEYDEISIELDGLVYHGMGTQYAKGVGIVKMPESIVCVFEYGIDHPGLRIMGFGRFYGLHYRIDGDGRWKRVAHEEDCTCGTDHTENFSLLGRIDISLKDKWLEYVEPGLYVQNGVNPTSDPRATWGEPY
;
A
#
# COMPACT_ATOMS: atom_id res chain seq x y z
N MET A 1 -21.55 -0.50 -30.79
CA MET A 1 -22.09 -0.04 -29.50
C MET A 1 -23.44 0.62 -29.73
N GLU A 2 -24.49 0.13 -29.07
CA GLU A 2 -25.83 0.74 -29.05
C GLU A 2 -25.88 1.94 -28.08
N LYS A 3 -26.74 2.92 -28.35
CA LYS A 3 -26.98 4.06 -27.46
C LYS A 3 -28.46 4.12 -27.09
N LEU A 4 -28.75 4.16 -25.80
CA LEU A 4 -30.12 4.25 -25.27
C LEU A 4 -30.23 5.45 -24.34
N HIS A 5 -31.39 6.09 -24.36
CA HIS A 5 -31.80 7.07 -23.38
C HIS A 5 -33.02 6.55 -22.63
N CYS A 6 -32.96 6.55 -21.29
CA CYS A 6 -34.04 6.09 -20.43
C CYS A 6 -34.49 7.25 -19.54
N GLU A 7 -35.78 7.59 -19.59
CA GLU A 7 -36.40 8.66 -18.80
C GLU A 7 -37.14 8.11 -17.57
N THR A 8 -37.43 6.80 -17.55
CA THR A 8 -38.15 6.14 -16.46
C THR A 8 -37.35 4.98 -15.84
N LEU A 9 -37.74 4.57 -14.63
CA LEU A 9 -37.12 3.45 -13.92
C LEU A 9 -37.37 2.13 -14.64
N GLU A 10 -38.56 1.98 -15.21
CA GLU A 10 -38.99 0.81 -15.96
C GLU A 10 -38.19 0.67 -17.26
N GLU A 11 -38.00 1.77 -18.01
CA GLU A 11 -37.15 1.77 -19.22
C GLU A 11 -35.71 1.37 -18.92
N LEU A 12 -35.14 1.91 -17.83
CA LEU A 12 -33.78 1.59 -17.41
C LEU A 12 -33.63 0.11 -17.05
N SER A 13 -34.59 -0.43 -16.28
CA SER A 13 -34.59 -1.83 -15.85
C SER A 13 -34.68 -2.77 -17.06
N VAL A 14 -35.62 -2.52 -17.98
CA VAL A 14 -35.79 -3.30 -19.21
C VAL A 14 -34.54 -3.21 -20.10
N ALA A 15 -33.93 -2.03 -20.22
CA ALA A 15 -32.73 -1.84 -21.03
C ALA A 15 -31.53 -2.65 -20.51
N ILE A 16 -31.38 -2.76 -19.19
CA ILE A 16 -30.33 -3.55 -18.54
C ILE A 16 -30.61 -5.05 -18.67
N GLU A 17 -31.82 -5.50 -18.34
CA GLU A 17 -32.22 -6.92 -18.38
C GLU A 17 -32.06 -7.56 -19.76
N ARG A 18 -32.27 -6.77 -20.83
CA ARG A 18 -32.17 -7.22 -22.23
C ARG A 18 -30.84 -7.88 -22.59
N TYR A 19 -29.74 -7.53 -21.92
CA TYR A 19 -28.41 -8.05 -22.25
C TYR A 19 -28.04 -9.36 -21.56
N GLY A 20 -28.79 -9.75 -20.52
CA GLY A 20 -28.59 -11.03 -19.81
C GLY A 20 -27.23 -11.15 -19.09
N PRO A 21 -26.82 -12.39 -18.75
CA PRO A 21 -25.60 -12.62 -17.98
C PRO A 21 -24.31 -12.40 -18.79
N GLY A 22 -23.19 -12.19 -18.09
CA GLY A 22 -21.87 -12.01 -18.71
C GLY A 22 -21.57 -10.57 -19.17
N VAL A 23 -22.28 -9.61 -18.59
CA VAL A 23 -22.09 -8.17 -18.78
C VAL A 23 -21.52 -7.57 -17.49
N LEU A 24 -20.59 -6.64 -17.65
CA LEU A 24 -20.07 -5.79 -16.57
C LEU A 24 -20.57 -4.36 -16.74
N TYR A 25 -20.76 -3.66 -15.64
CA TYR A 25 -21.36 -2.33 -15.61
C TYR A 25 -20.35 -1.30 -15.12
N ARG A 26 -20.33 -0.13 -15.76
CA ARG A 26 -19.53 1.00 -15.33
C ARG A 26 -20.34 2.28 -15.37
N GLY A 27 -20.44 2.93 -14.21
CA GLY A 27 -21.13 4.21 -14.05
C GLY A 27 -20.20 5.41 -14.07
N GLN A 28 -20.64 6.50 -14.70
CA GLN A 28 -19.93 7.76 -14.74
C GLN A 28 -20.91 8.94 -14.78
N THR A 29 -20.60 10.01 -14.06
CA THR A 29 -21.36 11.27 -14.09
C THR A 29 -21.09 12.12 -15.32
N LYS A 30 -20.13 11.74 -16.18
CA LYS A 30 -19.79 12.43 -17.42
C LYS A 30 -19.44 11.45 -18.53
N HIS A 31 -19.77 11.81 -19.76
CA HIS A 31 -19.33 11.12 -20.96
C HIS A 31 -17.96 11.63 -21.38
N TYR A 32 -16.93 10.79 -21.27
CA TYR A 32 -15.60 11.10 -21.79
C TYR A 32 -15.46 10.54 -23.19
N LEU A 33 -15.03 11.37 -24.14
CA LEU A 33 -14.80 11.00 -25.53
C LEU A 33 -13.31 11.01 -25.87
N GLY A 34 -12.90 10.06 -26.72
CA GLY A 34 -11.57 10.01 -27.33
C GLY A 34 -11.45 11.01 -28.48
N SER A 35 -10.23 11.14 -29.02
CA SER A 35 -9.98 11.97 -30.21
C SER A 35 -10.70 11.46 -31.46
N ASP A 36 -11.13 10.20 -31.45
CA ASP A 36 -11.93 9.53 -32.47
C ASP A 36 -13.45 9.68 -32.26
N GLY A 37 -13.88 10.37 -31.20
CA GLY A 37 -15.29 10.53 -30.87
C GLY A 37 -15.96 9.28 -30.27
N LEU A 38 -15.19 8.24 -29.95
CA LEU A 38 -15.67 7.05 -29.25
C LEU A 38 -15.56 7.21 -27.72
N PRO A 39 -16.30 6.44 -26.90
CA PRO A 39 -16.17 6.51 -25.45
C PRO A 39 -14.72 6.24 -25.00
N SER A 40 -14.18 7.15 -24.20
CA SER A 40 -12.84 7.06 -23.63
C SER A 40 -12.90 6.53 -22.21
N LEU A 41 -12.76 5.21 -22.08
CA LEU A 41 -12.66 4.52 -20.79
C LEU A 41 -11.18 4.27 -20.47
N THR A 42 -10.51 5.33 -19.99
CA THR A 42 -9.08 5.31 -19.60
C THR A 42 -8.87 4.89 -18.15
N THR A 43 -7.64 4.47 -17.85
CA THR A 43 -7.21 4.13 -16.49
C THR A 43 -6.85 5.37 -15.68
N SER A 44 -6.77 5.25 -14.35
CA SER A 44 -6.33 6.35 -13.50
C SER A 44 -4.85 6.70 -13.72
N PHE A 45 -3.99 5.73 -14.07
CA PHE A 45 -2.60 6.01 -14.48
C PHE A 45 -2.53 6.85 -15.75
N GLN A 46 -3.33 6.53 -16.77
CA GLN A 46 -3.35 7.32 -18.02
C GLN A 46 -3.75 8.78 -17.78
N ARG A 47 -4.61 9.04 -16.79
CA ARG A 47 -5.08 10.40 -16.48
C ARG A 47 -4.13 11.19 -15.59
N GLN A 48 -3.45 10.53 -14.65
CA GLN A 48 -2.76 11.22 -13.55
C GLN A 48 -1.27 10.87 -13.43
N GLY A 49 -0.76 9.91 -14.21
CA GLY A 49 0.63 9.44 -14.16
C GLY A 49 0.96 8.59 -12.94
N CYS A 50 2.20 8.10 -12.90
CA CYS A 50 2.73 7.25 -11.84
C CYS A 50 3.63 8.03 -10.89
N VAL A 51 3.50 7.73 -9.59
CA VAL A 51 4.46 8.13 -8.54
C VAL A 51 5.15 6.85 -8.06
N PRO A 52 6.35 6.51 -8.57
CA PRO A 52 6.96 5.19 -8.39
C PRO A 52 7.09 4.74 -6.93
N ASP A 53 7.67 5.58 -6.05
CA ASP A 53 7.88 5.20 -4.65
C ASP A 53 6.56 4.90 -3.92
N LEU A 54 5.55 5.73 -4.19
CA LEU A 54 4.22 5.54 -3.63
C LEU A 54 3.58 4.25 -4.17
N MET A 55 3.75 3.94 -5.47
CA MET A 55 3.26 2.70 -6.08
C MET A 55 3.88 1.46 -5.47
N ILE A 56 5.20 1.48 -5.25
CA ILE A 56 5.93 0.37 -4.65
C ILE A 56 5.45 0.15 -3.21
N LYS A 57 5.36 1.22 -2.41
CA LYS A 57 4.87 1.17 -1.02
C LYS A 57 3.43 0.65 -0.92
N TRP A 58 2.54 1.14 -1.78
CA TRP A 58 1.16 0.66 -1.86
C TRP A 58 1.09 -0.82 -2.21
N THR A 59 1.82 -1.25 -3.24
CA THR A 59 1.85 -2.65 -3.68
C THR A 59 2.34 -3.56 -2.56
N TYR A 60 3.37 -3.15 -1.82
CA TYR A 60 3.88 -3.89 -0.66
C TYR A 60 2.79 -4.09 0.40
N TYR A 61 2.12 -3.02 0.83
CA TYR A 61 1.11 -3.12 1.88
C TYR A 61 -0.18 -3.81 1.45
N ALA A 62 -0.56 -3.73 0.17
CA ALA A 62 -1.67 -4.52 -0.36
C ALA A 62 -1.35 -6.02 -0.28
N LYS A 63 -0.17 -6.46 -0.75
CA LYS A 63 0.28 -7.86 -0.63
C LYS A 63 0.25 -8.33 0.83
N LYS A 64 0.75 -7.50 1.73
CA LYS A 64 0.80 -7.82 3.16
C LYS A 64 -0.59 -7.98 3.78
N ALA A 65 -1.51 -7.06 3.47
CA ALA A 65 -2.90 -7.16 3.93
C ALA A 65 -3.55 -8.45 3.41
N LEU A 66 -3.30 -8.84 2.16
CA LEU A 66 -3.82 -10.09 1.60
C LEU A 66 -3.28 -11.33 2.29
N ARG A 67 -1.96 -11.41 2.48
CA ARG A 67 -1.34 -12.52 3.20
C ARG A 67 -1.91 -12.70 4.61
N HIS A 68 -2.23 -11.59 5.28
CA HIS A 68 -2.79 -11.62 6.62
C HIS A 68 -4.28 -12.00 6.62
N LEU A 69 -5.07 -11.47 5.68
CA LEU A 69 -6.54 -11.50 5.76
C LEU A 69 -7.21 -12.58 4.90
N VAL A 70 -6.51 -13.13 3.89
CA VAL A 70 -7.07 -14.09 2.94
C VAL A 70 -6.47 -15.47 3.21
N HIS A 71 -7.30 -16.39 3.66
CA HIS A 71 -6.86 -17.75 3.99
C HIS A 71 -6.31 -18.48 2.76
N GLY A 72 -5.11 -19.05 2.91
CA GLY A 72 -4.46 -19.79 1.83
C GLY A 72 -3.91 -18.90 0.71
N TRP A 73 -3.88 -17.57 0.90
CA TRP A 73 -3.22 -16.65 -0.02
C TRP A 73 -1.73 -16.99 -0.10
N GLN A 74 -1.33 -17.56 -1.23
CA GLN A 74 0.07 -17.72 -1.58
C GLN A 74 0.49 -16.48 -2.34
N ASP A 75 1.74 -16.05 -2.16
CA ASP A 75 2.36 -15.07 -3.05
C ASP A 75 2.43 -15.63 -4.46
N SER A 76 1.35 -15.44 -5.20
CA SER A 76 1.36 -15.62 -6.64
C SER A 76 1.90 -14.34 -7.26
N ASP A 77 2.55 -14.48 -8.41
CA ASP A 77 2.92 -13.36 -9.28
C ASP A 77 1.70 -12.61 -9.84
N ASP A 78 0.48 -12.88 -9.34
CA ASP A 78 -0.75 -12.22 -9.76
C ASP A 78 -0.75 -10.74 -9.34
N THR A 79 -0.10 -9.97 -10.19
CA THR A 79 0.02 -8.52 -10.09
C THR A 79 -1.33 -7.84 -10.32
N ALA A 80 -2.29 -8.51 -10.97
CA ALA A 80 -3.63 -7.98 -11.19
C ALA A 80 -4.36 -7.87 -9.85
N THR A 81 -4.41 -8.95 -9.05
CA THR A 81 -5.06 -8.90 -7.74
C THR A 81 -4.49 -7.83 -6.81
N ASN A 82 -3.16 -7.69 -6.77
CA ASN A 82 -2.54 -6.62 -5.96
C ASN A 82 -2.97 -5.22 -6.44
N GLN A 83 -2.98 -4.97 -7.75
CA GLN A 83 -3.43 -3.69 -8.30
C GLN A 83 -4.93 -3.44 -8.11
N ALA A 84 -5.73 -4.50 -7.96
CA ALA A 84 -7.16 -4.40 -7.72
C ALA A 84 -7.50 -3.76 -6.39
N ILE A 85 -6.90 -4.27 -5.32
CA ILE A 85 -7.09 -3.73 -3.96
C ILE A 85 -6.74 -2.26 -3.95
N LEU A 86 -5.60 -1.91 -4.54
CA LEU A 86 -5.13 -0.55 -4.59
C LEU A 86 -6.19 0.42 -5.13
N GLN A 87 -6.90 0.05 -6.19
CA GLN A 87 -7.87 0.94 -6.84
C GLN A 87 -9.08 1.29 -5.94
N HIS A 88 -9.61 0.33 -5.17
CA HIS A 88 -10.80 0.55 -4.31
C HIS A 88 -10.49 1.34 -3.03
N TYR A 89 -9.21 1.45 -2.67
CA TYR A 89 -8.74 2.31 -1.58
C TYR A 89 -8.15 3.63 -2.07
N GLY A 90 -8.44 4.03 -3.32
CA GLY A 90 -8.13 5.36 -3.86
C GLY A 90 -6.80 5.47 -4.59
N PHE A 91 -6.07 4.38 -4.79
CA PHE A 91 -4.84 4.38 -5.56
C PHE A 91 -5.09 4.30 -7.07
N ARG A 92 -4.06 4.61 -7.86
CA ARG A 92 -4.11 4.57 -9.33
C ARG A 92 -3.73 3.19 -9.85
N SER A 93 -4.38 2.69 -10.89
CA SER A 93 -4.12 1.37 -11.45
C SER A 93 -4.10 1.41 -12.98
N PHE A 94 -3.59 0.33 -13.59
CA PHE A 94 -3.65 0.11 -15.03
C PHE A 94 -4.96 -0.56 -15.45
N PHE A 95 -5.95 -0.62 -14.55
CA PHE A 95 -7.19 -1.33 -14.76
C PHE A 95 -8.38 -0.38 -14.76
N LEU A 96 -9.42 -0.83 -15.44
CA LEU A 96 -10.73 -0.20 -15.42
C LEU A 96 -11.57 -0.90 -14.37
N ASP A 97 -12.12 -0.12 -13.45
CA ASP A 97 -13.08 -0.61 -12.45
C ASP A 97 -14.45 -0.81 -13.10
N ALA A 98 -15.06 -1.95 -12.84
CA ALA A 98 -16.41 -2.30 -13.28
C ALA A 98 -17.09 -3.11 -12.17
N SER A 99 -18.42 -3.17 -12.19
CA SER A 99 -19.22 -3.96 -11.25
C SER A 99 -20.00 -5.04 -12.00
N GLY A 100 -20.22 -6.19 -11.37
CA GLY A 100 -21.24 -7.14 -11.81
C GLY A 100 -22.66 -6.72 -11.42
N ASP A 101 -22.82 -5.79 -10.48
CA ASP A 101 -24.12 -5.25 -10.04
C ASP A 101 -24.42 -3.91 -10.76
N PRO A 102 -25.47 -3.84 -11.60
CA PRO A 102 -25.85 -2.61 -12.29
C PRO A 102 -26.27 -1.48 -11.34
N ARG A 103 -26.74 -1.79 -10.12
CA ARG A 103 -27.15 -0.78 -9.12
C ARG A 103 -25.96 -0.01 -8.58
N VAL A 104 -24.84 -0.70 -8.35
CA VAL A 104 -23.57 -0.06 -7.97
C VAL A 104 -23.10 0.90 -9.06
N ALA A 105 -23.17 0.48 -10.34
CA ALA A 105 -22.86 1.34 -11.46
C ALA A 105 -23.81 2.55 -11.56
N ALA A 106 -25.12 2.36 -11.37
CA ALA A 106 -26.09 3.45 -11.36
C ALA A 106 -25.81 4.47 -10.25
N TRP A 107 -25.36 3.99 -9.09
CA TRP A 107 -24.92 4.85 -8.00
C TRP A 107 -23.74 5.73 -8.40
N PHE A 108 -22.67 5.16 -8.98
CA PHE A 108 -21.53 5.94 -9.47
C PHE A 108 -21.86 6.84 -10.68
N ALA A 109 -22.89 6.52 -11.44
CA ALA A 109 -23.38 7.37 -12.52
C ALA A 109 -24.20 8.58 -12.04
N SER A 110 -24.70 8.55 -10.80
CA SER A 110 -25.52 9.60 -10.19
C SER A 110 -24.82 10.36 -9.06
N HIS A 111 -23.61 9.97 -8.67
CA HIS A 111 -22.85 10.62 -7.60
C HIS A 111 -21.45 11.00 -8.04
N ARG A 112 -21.08 12.27 -7.80
CA ARG A 112 -19.75 12.80 -8.08
C ARG A 112 -18.87 12.66 -6.86
N PHE A 113 -17.67 12.08 -7.04
CA PHE A 113 -16.63 12.06 -6.02
C PHE A 113 -16.09 13.46 -5.77
N GLU A 114 -15.98 13.83 -4.50
CA GLU A 114 -15.32 15.03 -4.02
C GLU A 114 -14.37 14.68 -2.87
N SER A 115 -13.33 15.47 -2.72
CA SER A 115 -12.37 15.29 -1.63
C SER A 115 -11.75 16.61 -1.23
N LYS A 116 -11.39 16.73 0.05
CA LYS A 116 -10.72 17.89 0.62
C LYS A 116 -9.69 17.47 1.64
N ILE A 117 -8.57 18.17 1.67
CA ILE A 117 -7.58 17.99 2.73
C ILE A 117 -8.15 18.48 4.06
N GLY A 118 -8.20 17.56 5.02
CA GLY A 118 -8.51 17.83 6.41
C GLY A 118 -7.24 17.98 7.23
N VAL A 119 -7.29 18.83 8.26
CA VAL A 119 -6.24 18.96 9.27
C VAL A 119 -6.92 18.84 10.62
N ASN A 120 -6.55 17.83 11.39
CA ASN A 120 -7.23 17.43 12.61
C ASN A 120 -6.28 17.57 13.79
N LEU A 121 -6.70 18.27 14.84
CA LEU A 121 -5.95 18.32 16.10
C LEU A 121 -6.34 17.11 16.94
N VAL A 122 -5.38 16.24 17.20
CA VAL A 122 -5.56 15.08 18.09
C VAL A 122 -4.43 15.05 19.10
N GLU A 123 -4.55 14.11 20.03
CA GLU A 123 -3.49 13.74 20.97
C GLU A 123 -3.01 12.34 20.62
N ASP A 124 -1.71 12.07 20.81
CA ASP A 124 -1.21 10.70 20.77
C ASP A 124 -1.63 9.91 22.03
N CYS A 125 -1.13 8.69 22.18
CA CYS A 125 -1.46 7.85 23.34
C CYS A 125 -0.92 8.37 24.67
N PHE A 126 -0.13 9.44 24.65
CA PHE A 126 0.50 10.06 25.80
C PHE A 126 0.01 11.50 26.02
N GLU A 127 -1.11 11.86 25.38
CA GLU A 127 -1.72 13.18 25.46
C GLU A 127 -0.89 14.29 24.82
N ASP A 128 0.13 13.94 24.01
CA ASP A 128 0.93 14.92 23.29
C ASP A 128 0.17 15.39 22.03
N PRO A 129 -0.07 16.70 21.84
CA PRO A 129 -0.88 17.22 20.75
C PRO A 129 -0.16 17.17 19.39
N VAL A 130 -0.87 16.73 18.36
CA VAL A 130 -0.36 16.67 16.98
C VAL A 130 -1.41 17.07 15.93
N TRP A 131 -0.94 17.58 14.80
CA TRP A 131 -1.79 17.80 13.62
C TRP A 131 -1.74 16.61 12.69
N LEU A 132 -2.90 16.05 12.33
CA LEU A 132 -3.00 14.98 11.34
C LEU A 132 -3.63 15.49 10.05
N ARG A 133 -2.91 15.36 8.94
CA ARG A 133 -3.39 15.64 7.59
C ARG A 133 -4.08 14.40 7.01
N THR A 134 -5.37 14.50 6.74
CA THR A 134 -6.19 13.46 6.09
C THR A 134 -6.72 13.93 4.73
N LEU A 135 -7.13 12.98 3.89
CA LEU A 135 -7.89 13.25 2.66
C LEU A 135 -9.34 12.84 2.92
N ASN A 136 -10.16 13.80 3.36
CA ASN A 136 -11.58 13.55 3.58
C ASN A 136 -12.26 13.43 2.21
N ALA A 137 -13.07 12.39 2.03
CA ALA A 137 -13.73 12.08 0.77
C ALA A 137 -15.23 11.89 0.96
N TRP A 138 -16.02 12.27 -0.05
CA TRP A 138 -17.46 12.05 -0.05
C TRP A 138 -17.99 12.01 -1.47
N PHE A 139 -19.26 11.66 -1.60
CA PHE A 139 -19.97 11.62 -2.86
C PHE A 139 -21.17 12.56 -2.81
N VAL A 140 -21.26 13.45 -3.79
CA VAL A 140 -22.36 14.41 -3.90
C VAL A 140 -23.29 13.96 -5.03
N PRO A 141 -24.61 13.82 -4.78
CA PRO A 141 -25.57 13.54 -5.85
C PRO A 141 -25.49 14.60 -6.95
N THR A 142 -25.61 14.18 -8.21
CA THR A 142 -25.65 15.07 -9.36
C THR A 142 -27.08 15.29 -9.83
N GLU A 143 -27.36 16.43 -10.48
CA GLU A 143 -28.62 16.67 -11.19
C GLU A 143 -28.51 16.39 -12.70
N ASP A 144 -27.28 16.19 -13.18
CA ASP A 144 -26.96 15.96 -14.58
C ASP A 144 -27.40 14.57 -15.08
N VAL A 145 -27.28 14.35 -16.38
CA VAL A 145 -27.44 13.03 -17.00
C VAL A 145 -26.27 12.14 -16.61
N GLY A 146 -26.55 10.97 -16.05
CA GLY A 146 -25.55 9.94 -15.79
C GLY A 146 -25.37 8.99 -16.96
N HIS A 147 -24.23 8.30 -16.98
CA HIS A 147 -23.83 7.40 -18.05
C HIS A 147 -23.51 6.01 -17.52
N LEU A 148 -24.16 5.00 -18.08
CA LEU A 148 -23.91 3.58 -17.81
C LEU A 148 -23.36 2.91 -19.07
N TYR A 149 -22.21 2.25 -18.92
CA TYR A 149 -21.62 1.44 -19.97
C TYR A 149 -21.75 -0.04 -19.63
N LEU A 150 -22.26 -0.80 -20.59
CA LEU A 150 -22.37 -2.25 -20.50
C LEU A 150 -21.23 -2.88 -21.31
N ILE A 151 -20.38 -3.62 -20.63
CA ILE A 151 -19.15 -4.19 -21.16
C ILE A 151 -19.31 -5.70 -21.31
N SER A 152 -19.04 -6.24 -22.50
CA SER A 152 -19.16 -7.68 -22.75
C SER A 152 -17.93 -8.44 -22.26
N GLN A 153 -18.09 -9.34 -21.30
CA GLN A 153 -16.99 -10.24 -20.92
C GLN A 153 -16.54 -11.14 -22.08
N LYS A 154 -17.44 -11.47 -23.01
CA LYS A 154 -17.12 -12.25 -24.21
C LYS A 154 -16.23 -11.46 -25.16
N SER A 155 -16.54 -10.18 -25.40
CA SER A 155 -15.69 -9.31 -26.23
C SER A 155 -14.35 -9.05 -25.57
N LEU A 156 -14.30 -8.84 -24.24
CA LEU A 156 -13.04 -8.71 -23.50
C LEU A 156 -12.12 -9.91 -23.73
N ARG A 157 -12.64 -11.13 -23.54
CA ARG A 157 -11.88 -12.37 -23.78
C ARG A 157 -11.40 -12.50 -25.22
N ARG A 158 -12.24 -12.16 -26.21
CA ARG A 158 -11.86 -12.17 -27.64
C ARG A 158 -10.73 -11.19 -27.96
N SER A 159 -10.69 -10.05 -27.26
CA SER A 159 -9.67 -9.03 -27.40
C SER A 159 -8.43 -9.29 -26.53
N GLY A 160 -8.35 -10.43 -25.83
CA GLY A 160 -7.25 -10.76 -24.92
C GLY A 160 -7.20 -9.90 -23.66
N ILE A 161 -8.29 -9.20 -23.32
CA ILE A 161 -8.39 -8.36 -22.12
C ILE A 161 -8.99 -9.21 -20.99
N GLN A 162 -8.32 -9.24 -19.85
CA GLN A 162 -8.81 -9.99 -18.69
C GLN A 162 -9.88 -9.18 -17.94
N ALA A 163 -10.80 -9.92 -17.33
CA ALA A 163 -11.78 -9.40 -16.38
C ALA A 163 -11.74 -10.31 -15.15
N VAL A 164 -11.18 -9.81 -14.06
CA VAL A 164 -10.99 -10.59 -12.82
C VAL A 164 -12.02 -10.14 -11.80
N HIS A 165 -12.76 -11.07 -11.22
CA HIS A 165 -13.70 -10.78 -10.15
C HIS A 165 -12.99 -10.77 -8.81
N LEU A 166 -13.26 -9.75 -7.99
CA LEU A 166 -12.50 -9.56 -6.75
C LEU A 166 -13.05 -10.33 -5.56
N SER A 167 -14.19 -11.01 -5.68
CA SER A 167 -14.66 -11.89 -4.60
C SER A 167 -13.79 -13.14 -4.40
N GLU A 168 -12.91 -13.47 -5.36
CA GLU A 168 -11.87 -14.50 -5.18
C GLU A 168 -10.91 -14.14 -4.03
N ILE A 169 -10.91 -12.88 -3.59
CA ILE A 169 -10.13 -12.33 -2.49
C ILE A 169 -11.03 -12.19 -1.25
N ALA A 170 -11.80 -13.23 -0.93
CA ALA A 170 -12.66 -13.19 0.25
C ALA A 170 -11.80 -13.20 1.52
N THR A 171 -11.97 -12.20 2.37
CA THR A 171 -11.37 -12.19 3.71
C THR A 171 -12.12 -13.19 4.61
N GLY A 172 -11.43 -13.76 5.60
CA GLY A 172 -12.06 -14.70 6.55
C GLY A 172 -13.23 -14.10 7.34
N GLU A 173 -13.21 -12.77 7.51
CA GLU A 173 -14.25 -11.99 8.19
C GLU A 173 -14.45 -10.64 7.49
N GLY A 174 -15.57 -9.95 7.78
CA GLY A 174 -15.87 -8.61 7.26
C GLY A 174 -16.38 -8.58 5.82
N ALA A 175 -16.59 -7.38 5.30
CA ALA A 175 -17.11 -7.12 3.96
C ALA A 175 -16.34 -5.96 3.30
N PRO A 176 -15.17 -6.24 2.70
CA PRO A 176 -14.34 -5.19 2.11
C PRO A 176 -15.03 -4.53 0.90
N ARG A 177 -14.59 -3.30 0.58
CA ARG A 177 -15.17 -2.45 -0.50
C ARG A 177 -15.43 -3.20 -1.81
N TYR A 178 -14.45 -3.97 -2.28
CA TYR A 178 -14.56 -4.67 -3.56
C TYR A 178 -15.61 -5.80 -3.56
N VAL A 179 -15.91 -6.39 -2.40
CA VAL A 179 -16.99 -7.37 -2.25
C VAL A 179 -18.34 -6.67 -2.30
N ARG A 180 -18.51 -5.57 -1.54
CA ARG A 180 -19.78 -4.79 -1.55
C ARG A 180 -20.07 -4.18 -2.91
N GLN A 181 -19.04 -3.83 -3.67
CA GLN A 181 -19.18 -3.24 -5.00
C GLN A 181 -19.33 -4.28 -6.13
N ASP A 182 -19.33 -5.59 -5.81
CA ASP A 182 -19.30 -6.68 -6.80
C ASP A 182 -18.24 -6.44 -7.89
N ALA A 183 -17.03 -6.08 -7.44
CA ALA A 183 -16.04 -5.42 -8.27
C ALA A 183 -15.30 -6.37 -9.22
N TYR A 184 -15.04 -5.86 -10.42
CA TYR A 184 -14.26 -6.47 -11.47
C TYR A 184 -13.14 -5.54 -11.91
N MET A 185 -11.97 -6.12 -12.14
CA MET A 185 -10.86 -5.45 -12.80
C MET A 185 -10.78 -5.82 -14.27
N VAL A 186 -10.95 -4.83 -15.14
CA VAL A 186 -10.83 -5.00 -16.60
C VAL A 186 -9.50 -4.42 -17.09
N GLY A 187 -8.59 -5.26 -17.60
CA GLY A 187 -7.27 -4.83 -18.04
C GLY A 187 -6.19 -5.92 -18.01
N PRO A 188 -4.89 -5.56 -17.93
CA PRO A 188 -4.37 -4.18 -17.85
C PRO A 188 -4.53 -3.43 -19.19
N LEU A 189 -4.80 -2.13 -19.11
CA LEU A 189 -5.00 -1.21 -20.24
C LEU A 189 -3.83 -0.20 -20.29
N ILE A 190 -2.73 -0.62 -20.91
CA ILE A 190 -1.45 0.13 -20.84
C ILE A 190 -1.41 1.30 -21.82
N LYS A 191 -1.69 1.06 -23.11
CA LYS A 191 -1.50 2.07 -24.17
C LYS A 191 -2.76 2.87 -24.48
N ASN A 192 -3.89 2.19 -24.61
CA ASN A 192 -5.18 2.79 -24.97
C ASN A 192 -6.21 2.47 -23.89
N GLY A 193 -7.29 3.24 -23.82
CA GLY A 193 -8.45 2.89 -23.00
C GLY A 193 -9.14 1.62 -23.50
N LEU A 194 -10.22 1.22 -22.84
CA LEU A 194 -11.01 0.07 -23.29
C LEU A 194 -11.56 0.32 -24.70
N SER A 195 -11.37 -0.63 -25.62
CA SER A 195 -11.91 -0.54 -26.98
C SER A 195 -13.43 -0.45 -26.96
N GLY A 196 -13.99 0.42 -27.82
CA GLY A 196 -15.43 0.53 -28.04
C GLY A 196 -16.10 -0.77 -28.48
N ASP A 197 -15.36 -1.71 -29.08
CA ASP A 197 -15.85 -3.04 -29.47
C ASP A 197 -16.19 -3.94 -28.27
N CYS A 198 -15.64 -3.61 -27.10
CA CYS A 198 -15.96 -4.29 -25.86
C CYS A 198 -17.23 -3.72 -25.19
N ILE A 199 -17.74 -2.58 -25.67
CA ILE A 199 -18.90 -1.90 -25.13
C ILE A 199 -20.15 -2.29 -25.94
N LEU A 200 -21.06 -3.00 -25.30
CA LEU A 200 -22.34 -3.40 -25.89
C LEU A 200 -23.26 -2.18 -26.02
N CYS A 201 -23.42 -1.46 -24.90
CA CYS A 201 -24.38 -0.37 -24.77
C CYS A 201 -23.81 0.81 -24.00
N HIS A 202 -24.24 1.99 -24.39
CA HIS A 202 -24.16 3.21 -23.60
C HIS A 202 -25.58 3.68 -23.28
N ILE A 203 -25.98 3.56 -22.02
CA ILE A 203 -27.29 4.02 -21.52
C ILE A 203 -27.07 5.39 -20.86
N THR A 204 -27.92 6.35 -21.17
CA THR A 204 -28.00 7.63 -20.47
C THR A 204 -29.34 7.77 -19.78
N ALA A 205 -29.34 8.31 -18.57
CA ALA A 205 -30.56 8.55 -17.81
C ALA A 205 -30.38 9.75 -16.88
N PRO A 206 -31.46 10.49 -16.55
CA PRO A 206 -31.43 11.50 -15.50
C PRO A 206 -30.94 10.93 -14.16
N ALA A 207 -30.13 11.68 -13.42
CA ALA A 207 -29.53 11.20 -12.17
C ALA A 207 -30.57 10.77 -11.12
N ASN A 208 -31.75 11.38 -11.07
CA ASN A 208 -32.82 10.97 -10.16
C ASN A 208 -33.39 9.57 -10.48
N ILE A 209 -33.38 9.14 -11.75
CA ILE A 209 -33.78 7.79 -12.16
C ILE A 209 -32.69 6.79 -11.78
N LEU A 210 -31.43 7.12 -12.05
CA LEU A 210 -30.28 6.29 -11.64
C LEU A 210 -30.19 6.13 -10.12
N HIS A 211 -30.47 7.20 -9.37
CA HIS A 211 -30.53 7.18 -7.92
C HIS A 211 -31.64 6.25 -7.40
N LYS A 212 -32.84 6.31 -8.00
CA LYS A 212 -33.94 5.39 -7.68
C LYS A 212 -33.57 3.93 -8.00
N PHE A 213 -32.92 3.70 -9.14
CA PHE A 213 -32.49 2.37 -9.56
C PHE A 213 -31.37 1.79 -8.68
N ALA A 214 -30.49 2.64 -8.14
CA ALA A 214 -29.44 2.21 -7.21
C ALA A 214 -29.99 1.72 -5.85
N GLU A 215 -31.27 1.96 -5.55
CA GLU A 215 -31.97 1.52 -4.34
C GLU A 215 -31.20 1.88 -3.05
N GLU A 216 -30.86 0.86 -2.23
CA GLU A 216 -30.20 0.97 -0.92
C GLU A 216 -28.69 1.24 -1.01
N CYS A 217 -28.12 1.35 -2.21
CA CYS A 217 -26.72 1.70 -2.37
C CYS A 217 -26.46 3.09 -1.76
N SER A 218 -25.64 3.14 -0.71
CA SER A 218 -25.22 4.38 -0.05
C SER A 218 -23.70 4.45 0.03
N ALA A 219 -23.16 5.66 0.25
CA ALA A 219 -21.72 5.82 0.45
C ALA A 219 -21.21 4.98 1.63
N GLY A 220 -21.92 4.97 2.77
CA GLY A 220 -21.53 4.16 3.93
C GLY A 220 -21.63 2.65 3.68
N TRP A 221 -22.53 2.22 2.79
CA TRP A 221 -22.58 0.82 2.38
C TRP A 221 -21.44 0.47 1.41
N LEU A 222 -21.20 1.25 0.36
CA LEU A 222 -20.16 0.98 -0.64
C LEU A 222 -18.73 1.18 -0.12
N PHE A 223 -18.58 2.03 0.90
CA PHE A 223 -17.31 2.39 1.54
C PHE A 223 -17.40 2.16 3.06
N PRO A 224 -17.39 0.88 3.50
CA PRO A 224 -17.52 0.51 4.90
C PRO A 224 -16.49 1.16 5.83
N GLU A 225 -16.89 1.27 7.10
CA GLU A 225 -16.01 1.64 8.21
C GLU A 225 -14.90 0.59 8.43
N PRO A 226 -13.78 0.96 9.08
CA PRO A 226 -12.72 0.01 9.43
C PRO A 226 -13.15 -1.15 10.33
N SER A 227 -14.29 -1.04 11.02
CA SER A 227 -14.88 -2.16 11.78
C SER A 227 -15.37 -3.29 10.87
N ASP A 228 -15.82 -2.95 9.66
CA ASP A 228 -16.46 -3.87 8.73
C ASP A 228 -15.54 -4.23 7.56
N ASP A 229 -14.56 -3.37 7.24
CA ASP A 229 -13.56 -3.58 6.19
C ASP A 229 -12.18 -3.86 6.79
N PRO A 230 -11.78 -5.14 6.91
CA PRO A 230 -10.50 -5.49 7.52
C PRO A 230 -9.30 -5.02 6.69
N VAL A 231 -9.43 -4.95 5.35
CA VAL A 231 -8.36 -4.45 4.48
C VAL A 231 -8.17 -2.95 4.70
N TYR A 232 -9.26 -2.19 4.79
CA TYR A 232 -9.18 -0.77 5.12
C TYR A 232 -8.53 -0.55 6.49
N ARG A 233 -8.91 -1.34 7.49
CA ARG A 233 -8.33 -1.30 8.84
C ARG A 233 -6.83 -1.52 8.84
N GLU A 234 -6.33 -2.51 8.10
CA GLU A 234 -4.88 -2.77 7.95
C GLU A 234 -4.16 -1.59 7.28
N LEU A 235 -4.72 -1.04 6.19
CA LEU A 235 -4.13 0.10 5.49
C LEU A 235 -4.07 1.37 6.37
N LEU A 236 -5.04 1.56 7.25
CA LEU A 236 -5.07 2.66 8.22
C LEU A 236 -4.12 2.46 9.40
N ALA A 237 -3.63 1.25 9.66
CA ALA A 237 -2.71 0.97 10.75
C ALA A 237 -1.25 1.40 10.44
N MET A 238 -0.98 1.81 9.20
CA MET A 238 0.33 2.30 8.79
C MET A 238 0.76 3.54 9.58
N PRO A 239 2.08 3.68 9.86
CA PRO A 239 2.58 4.77 10.66
C PRO A 239 2.30 6.12 9.99
N TRP A 240 2.07 7.14 10.80
CA TRP A 240 2.01 8.52 10.34
C TRP A 240 3.43 9.05 10.15
N GLU A 241 3.66 9.82 9.10
CA GLU A 241 4.98 10.38 8.78
C GLU A 241 4.99 11.89 9.03
N LYS A 242 6.04 12.38 9.70
CA LYS A 242 6.23 13.81 9.94
C LYS A 242 6.34 14.59 8.62
N MET A 243 5.59 15.68 8.53
CA MET A 243 5.64 16.62 7.41
C MET A 243 6.80 17.61 7.61
N ARG A 244 7.90 17.44 6.86
CA ARG A 244 9.14 18.21 7.05
C ARG A 244 9.05 19.71 6.71
N ASN A 245 8.15 20.09 5.81
CA ASN A 245 8.06 21.46 5.26
C ASN A 245 6.92 22.30 5.86
N VAL A 246 6.41 21.92 7.04
CA VAL A 246 5.37 22.69 7.74
C VAL A 246 6.05 23.50 8.84
N PRO A 247 5.91 24.85 8.85
CA PRO A 247 6.45 25.68 9.92
C PRO A 247 5.98 25.16 11.29
N ASN A 248 6.93 24.82 12.16
CA ASN A 248 6.62 24.32 13.49
C ASN A 248 6.19 25.51 14.37
N ALA A 249 4.90 25.83 14.36
CA ALA A 249 4.28 26.83 15.23
C ALA A 249 3.97 26.25 16.64
N GLY A 250 4.82 25.35 17.14
CA GLY A 250 4.68 24.69 18.44
C GLY A 250 4.04 23.29 18.39
N LEU A 251 3.46 22.89 17.26
CA LEU A 251 2.84 21.57 17.07
C LEU A 251 3.35 20.92 15.79
N GLU A 252 3.63 19.62 15.86
CA GLU A 252 4.11 18.85 14.71
C GLU A 252 2.94 18.35 13.86
N ALA A 253 3.13 18.35 12.55
CA ALA A 253 2.15 17.86 11.59
C ALA A 253 2.62 16.53 10.98
N PHE A 254 1.70 15.58 10.88
CA PHE A 254 1.92 14.26 10.32
C PHE A 254 0.89 13.96 9.23
N ARG A 255 1.27 13.11 8.29
CA ARG A 255 0.40 12.61 7.22
C ARG A 255 0.40 11.09 7.21
N ARG A 256 -0.63 10.47 6.64
CA ARG A 256 -0.65 9.02 6.42
C ARG A 256 0.56 8.58 5.58
N SER A 257 1.14 7.44 5.95
CA SER A 257 2.11 6.72 5.11
C SER A 257 1.56 6.35 3.72
N LEU A 258 0.26 6.07 3.65
CA LEU A 258 -0.50 5.82 2.44
C LEU A 258 -1.68 6.80 2.43
N GLU A 259 -1.72 7.73 1.47
CA GLU A 259 -2.85 8.67 1.38
C GLU A 259 -4.13 7.91 0.95
N LEU A 260 -5.11 7.87 1.84
CA LEU A 260 -6.37 7.14 1.68
C LEU A 260 -7.54 8.15 1.60
N PRO A 261 -8.53 7.96 0.71
CA PRO A 261 -9.78 8.68 0.78
C PRO A 261 -10.59 8.16 1.97
N GLU A 262 -10.76 9.02 2.97
CA GLU A 262 -11.46 8.71 4.22
C GLU A 262 -12.91 9.20 4.11
N TYR A 263 -13.86 8.27 3.94
CA TYR A 263 -15.29 8.56 3.75
C TYR A 263 -16.05 8.83 5.05
N SER A 264 -15.39 8.56 6.17
CA SER A 264 -15.94 8.66 7.52
C SER A 264 -14.87 9.19 8.48
N SER A 265 -15.32 9.87 9.54
CA SER A 265 -14.45 10.37 10.60
C SER A 265 -14.18 9.26 11.61
N HIS A 266 -13.14 8.47 11.37
CA HIS A 266 -12.67 7.41 12.27
C HIS A 266 -11.44 7.82 13.11
N LEU A 267 -11.00 9.08 12.98
CA LEU A 267 -9.98 9.64 13.86
C LEU A 267 -10.52 9.78 15.28
N GLN A 268 -9.71 9.34 16.24
CA GLN A 268 -10.02 9.46 17.67
C GLN A 268 -9.31 10.69 18.22
N LYS A 269 -9.93 11.35 19.21
CA LYS A 269 -9.30 12.49 19.90
C LYS A 269 -7.99 12.06 20.57
N HIS A 270 -7.99 10.89 21.21
CA HIS A 270 -6.79 10.21 21.73
C HIS A 270 -6.45 9.05 20.80
N MET A 271 -5.33 9.14 20.10
CA MET A 271 -4.91 8.11 19.17
C MET A 271 -4.41 6.88 19.95
N PRO A 272 -4.74 5.65 19.49
CA PRO A 272 -4.31 4.45 20.20
C PRO A 272 -2.79 4.26 20.11
N PRO A 273 -2.15 3.57 21.08
CA PRO A 273 -0.70 3.39 21.12
C PRO A 273 -0.09 2.87 19.82
N ARG A 274 -0.79 1.97 19.14
CA ARG A 274 -0.38 1.43 17.83
C ARG A 274 -0.25 2.49 16.72
N SER A 275 -0.68 3.73 16.90
CA SER A 275 -0.58 4.79 15.88
C SER A 275 0.74 5.53 16.02
N ALA A 276 1.81 4.99 15.43
CA ALA A 276 3.10 5.66 15.46
C ALA A 276 3.07 6.98 14.70
N MET A 277 3.54 8.05 15.35
CA MET A 277 3.77 9.37 14.79
C MET A 277 5.26 9.51 14.48
N TYR A 278 5.67 8.90 13.37
CA TYR A 278 7.07 8.69 13.04
C TYR A 278 7.77 10.01 12.68
N ARG A 279 8.82 10.31 13.44
CA ARG A 279 9.84 11.28 13.09
C ARG A 279 11.02 10.53 12.45
N PRO A 280 11.51 10.91 11.27
CA PRO A 280 12.69 10.29 10.69
C PRO A 280 13.86 10.27 11.67
N PHE A 281 14.44 9.11 11.91
CA PHE A 281 15.62 8.96 12.76
C PHE A 281 16.48 7.81 12.29
N TRP A 282 17.75 7.84 12.68
CA TRP A 282 18.72 6.78 12.53
C TRP A 282 19.13 6.28 13.90
N THR A 283 19.25 4.97 14.08
CA THR A 283 19.60 4.38 15.38
C THR A 283 20.93 4.90 15.93
N ARG A 284 21.88 5.23 15.04
CA ARG A 284 23.18 5.84 15.39
C ARG A 284 23.09 7.23 16.04
N ASP A 285 22.01 7.96 15.79
CA ASP A 285 21.81 9.32 16.31
C ASP A 285 21.01 9.31 17.62
N LEU A 286 20.44 8.16 18.01
CA LEU A 286 19.77 8.02 19.29
C LEU A 286 20.81 8.04 20.42
N PRO A 287 20.46 8.59 21.59
CA PRO A 287 21.31 8.50 22.77
C PRO A 287 21.68 7.04 23.05
N PRO A 288 22.90 6.75 23.55
CA PRO A 288 23.29 5.38 23.86
C PRO A 288 22.27 4.77 24.85
N PRO A 289 21.82 3.51 24.63
CA PRO A 289 20.91 2.86 25.55
C PRO A 289 21.57 2.74 26.94
N PRO A 290 20.77 2.80 28.02
CA PRO A 290 21.27 2.52 29.36
C PRO A 290 21.74 1.06 29.41
N GLU A 291 23.06 0.89 29.55
CA GLU A 291 23.82 -0.36 29.67
C GLU A 291 24.23 -1.10 28.37
N GLY A 292 25.54 -1.03 28.09
CA GLY A 292 26.38 -2.19 27.81
C GLY A 292 26.10 -3.02 26.55
N GLN A 293 26.51 -2.54 25.38
CA GLN A 293 26.90 -3.40 24.27
C GLN A 293 28.38 -3.23 23.99
N THR A 294 29.12 -4.35 23.97
CA THR A 294 30.50 -4.39 23.49
C THR A 294 30.54 -3.99 22.03
N ALA A 295 31.42 -3.06 21.68
CA ALA A 295 31.57 -2.58 20.32
C ALA A 295 32.08 -3.70 19.40
N THR A 296 31.18 -4.30 18.63
CA THR A 296 31.50 -5.04 17.41
C THR A 296 31.77 -4.06 16.29
N SER A 297 32.62 -4.43 15.33
CA SER A 297 32.84 -3.59 14.15
C SER A 297 31.56 -3.58 13.30
N MET A 298 30.93 -2.41 13.12
CA MET A 298 29.65 -2.28 12.40
C MET A 298 29.78 -1.33 11.21
N VAL A 299 29.16 -1.70 10.10
CA VAL A 299 28.88 -0.79 8.97
C VAL A 299 27.39 -0.52 8.85
N GLN A 300 27.03 0.74 8.60
CA GLN A 300 25.65 1.20 8.48
C GLN A 300 25.35 1.65 7.05
N LEU A 301 24.23 1.17 6.52
CA LEU A 301 23.72 1.48 5.18
C LEU A 301 22.36 2.16 5.35
N LEU A 302 22.32 3.48 5.16
CA LEU A 302 21.11 4.28 5.31
C LEU A 302 20.36 4.34 3.98
N CYS A 303 19.17 3.76 3.95
CA CYS A 303 18.40 3.52 2.74
C CYS A 303 17.01 4.15 2.80
N SER A 304 16.43 4.43 1.64
CA SER A 304 15.02 4.77 1.56
C SER A 304 14.15 3.54 1.78
N SER A 305 13.04 3.71 2.48
CA SER A 305 12.03 2.66 2.66
C SER A 305 11.47 2.12 1.34
N SER A 306 11.53 2.87 0.22
CA SER A 306 11.15 2.36 -1.10
C SER A 306 12.01 1.18 -1.56
N LEU A 307 13.28 1.11 -1.13
CA LEU A 307 14.18 0.00 -1.42
C LEU A 307 13.74 -1.28 -0.68
N TYR A 308 13.18 -1.15 0.52
CA TYR A 308 12.57 -2.26 1.26
C TYR A 308 11.28 -2.74 0.58
N HIS A 309 10.38 -1.82 0.23
CA HIS A 309 9.10 -2.15 -0.39
C HIS A 309 9.22 -2.69 -1.83
N GLY A 310 10.41 -2.56 -2.45
CA GLY A 310 10.68 -3.04 -3.81
C GLY A 310 10.48 -4.54 -4.01
N VAL A 311 10.24 -4.94 -5.26
CA VAL A 311 10.08 -6.34 -5.65
C VAL A 311 11.31 -6.79 -6.44
N SER A 312 11.92 -7.90 -6.02
CA SER A 312 12.99 -8.58 -6.75
C SER A 312 13.02 -10.05 -6.36
N VAL A 313 13.60 -10.88 -7.21
CA VAL A 313 13.89 -12.28 -6.84
C VAL A 313 14.97 -12.28 -5.74
N PRO A 314 14.82 -13.08 -4.67
CA PRO A 314 15.86 -13.23 -3.65
C PRO A 314 17.21 -13.63 -4.26
N ARG A 315 18.31 -13.02 -3.79
CA ARG A 315 19.67 -13.34 -4.25
C ARG A 315 20.48 -13.95 -3.11
N LEU A 316 21.08 -15.10 -3.38
CA LEU A 316 21.94 -15.82 -2.41
C LEU A 316 23.44 -15.65 -2.69
N ILE A 317 23.80 -14.90 -3.73
CA ILE A 317 25.19 -14.52 -4.03
C ILE A 317 25.23 -13.01 -3.95
N LEU A 318 25.92 -12.50 -2.94
CA LEU A 318 25.91 -11.09 -2.52
C LEU A 318 27.36 -10.59 -2.40
N PRO A 319 28.09 -10.42 -3.52
CA PRO A 319 29.52 -10.14 -3.51
C PRO A 319 29.91 -8.85 -2.78
N GLU A 320 29.13 -7.77 -2.89
CA GLU A 320 29.46 -6.51 -2.21
C GLU A 320 29.15 -6.59 -0.71
N ILE A 321 28.07 -7.27 -0.34
CA ILE A 321 27.79 -7.56 1.08
C ILE A 321 28.85 -8.48 1.68
N ASN A 322 29.31 -9.50 0.95
CA ASN A 322 30.38 -10.39 1.40
C ASN A 322 31.67 -9.62 1.67
N LYS A 323 32.05 -8.64 0.83
CA LYS A 323 33.21 -7.77 1.08
C LYS A 323 33.04 -6.97 2.37
N LEU A 324 31.86 -6.42 2.63
CA LEU A 324 31.60 -5.73 3.89
C LEU A 324 31.72 -6.69 5.09
N LEU A 325 31.31 -7.95 4.95
CA LEU A 325 31.53 -8.98 5.97
C LEU A 325 33.00 -9.45 6.05
N GLU A 326 33.92 -9.04 5.19
CA GLU A 326 35.35 -9.28 5.45
C GLU A 326 35.90 -8.27 6.45
N GLU A 327 35.35 -7.05 6.46
CA GLU A 327 35.84 -5.90 7.24
C GLU A 327 35.07 -5.67 8.54
N TYR A 328 33.77 -6.00 8.56
CA TYR A 328 32.85 -5.71 9.66
C TYR A 328 32.20 -6.97 10.23
N ASP A 329 31.90 -6.97 11.52
CA ASP A 329 31.19 -8.04 12.23
C ASP A 329 29.67 -7.95 12.08
N GLU A 330 29.17 -6.73 11.88
CA GLU A 330 27.75 -6.44 11.68
C GLU A 330 27.52 -5.46 10.53
N ILE A 331 26.50 -5.76 9.72
CA ILE A 331 25.99 -4.87 8.68
C ILE A 331 24.57 -4.47 9.10
N SER A 332 24.37 -3.18 9.32
CA SER A 332 23.06 -2.60 9.63
C SER A 332 22.50 -1.88 8.41
N ILE A 333 21.44 -2.41 7.80
CA ILE A 333 20.70 -1.76 6.72
C ILE A 333 19.48 -1.11 7.33
N GLU A 334 19.51 0.22 7.47
CA GLU A 334 18.46 0.99 8.14
C GLU A 334 17.62 1.80 7.12
N LEU A 335 16.31 1.88 7.34
CA LEU A 335 15.37 2.56 6.44
C LEU A 335 15.00 3.94 6.96
N ASP A 336 14.80 4.93 6.09
CA ASP A 336 14.31 6.28 6.45
C ASP A 336 12.84 6.35 6.93
N GLY A 337 12.23 5.19 7.19
CA GLY A 337 10.83 5.00 7.53
C GLY A 337 10.62 3.79 8.45
N LEU A 338 9.37 3.56 8.83
CA LEU A 338 8.93 2.37 9.56
C LEU A 338 8.10 1.45 8.67
N VAL A 339 8.28 0.14 8.85
CA VAL A 339 7.49 -0.89 8.18
C VAL A 339 6.60 -1.58 9.20
N TYR A 340 5.29 -1.56 8.99
CA TYR A 340 4.33 -2.16 9.91
C TYR A 340 4.04 -3.62 9.55
N HIS A 341 4.14 -4.54 10.53
CA HIS A 341 3.90 -5.99 10.34
C HIS A 341 2.63 -6.52 11.03
N GLY A 342 1.71 -5.64 11.48
CA GLY A 342 0.53 -6.09 12.23
C GLY A 342 0.76 -6.26 13.73
N MET A 343 1.93 -5.86 14.25
CA MET A 343 2.41 -6.17 15.60
C MET A 343 2.18 -5.02 16.61
N GLY A 344 1.04 -4.35 16.54
CA GLY A 344 0.67 -3.31 17.49
C GLY A 344 1.60 -2.08 17.46
N THR A 345 2.40 -1.88 18.50
CA THR A 345 3.37 -0.77 18.59
C THR A 345 4.74 -1.11 17.98
N GLN A 346 4.93 -2.34 17.50
CA GLN A 346 6.19 -2.80 16.94
C GLN A 346 6.25 -2.62 15.42
N TYR A 347 7.36 -2.07 14.96
CA TYR A 347 7.66 -1.77 13.56
C TYR A 347 9.05 -2.27 13.19
N ALA A 348 9.23 -2.70 11.95
CA ALA A 348 10.56 -2.95 11.41
C ALA A 348 11.19 -1.63 10.93
N LYS A 349 12.50 -1.50 11.16
CA LYS A 349 13.33 -0.34 10.82
C LYS A 349 14.40 -0.66 9.78
N GLY A 350 14.55 -1.94 9.42
CA GLY A 350 15.57 -2.40 8.50
C GLY A 350 15.96 -3.86 8.72
N VAL A 351 17.04 -4.28 8.07
CA VAL A 351 17.59 -5.64 8.14
C VAL A 351 19.02 -5.58 8.64
N GLY A 352 19.37 -6.48 9.56
CA GLY A 352 20.72 -6.64 10.07
C GLY A 352 21.32 -7.98 9.63
N ILE A 353 22.64 -7.98 9.50
CA ILE A 353 23.45 -9.19 9.32
C ILE A 353 24.51 -9.17 10.41
N VAL A 354 24.61 -10.23 11.21
CA VAL A 354 25.66 -10.37 12.22
C VAL A 354 26.42 -11.67 12.02
N LYS A 355 27.76 -11.60 12.11
CA LYS A 355 28.60 -12.79 12.14
C LYS A 355 28.40 -13.57 13.43
N MET A 356 28.45 -14.89 13.28
CA MET A 356 28.41 -15.86 14.35
C MET A 356 29.62 -16.79 14.25
N PRO A 357 29.92 -17.57 15.29
CA PRO A 357 30.91 -18.63 15.21
C PRO A 357 30.67 -19.59 14.02
N GLU A 358 31.71 -20.34 13.64
CA GLU A 358 31.63 -21.39 12.60
C GLU A 358 31.26 -20.91 11.18
N SER A 359 31.63 -19.67 10.84
CA SER A 359 31.34 -19.06 9.53
C SER A 359 29.84 -18.99 9.22
N ILE A 360 29.03 -18.85 10.26
CA ILE A 360 27.59 -18.63 10.17
C ILE A 360 27.32 -17.12 10.27
N VAL A 361 26.27 -16.67 9.60
CA VAL A 361 25.71 -15.33 9.72
C VAL A 361 24.23 -15.43 10.03
N CYS A 362 23.75 -14.55 10.91
CA CYS A 362 22.33 -14.39 11.20
C CYS A 362 21.79 -13.18 10.45
N VAL A 363 20.70 -13.37 9.72
CA VAL A 363 19.94 -12.31 9.03
C VAL A 363 18.65 -12.07 9.78
N PHE A 364 18.47 -10.86 10.30
CA PHE A 364 17.34 -10.50 11.15
C PHE A 364 16.75 -9.13 10.77
N GLU A 365 15.58 -8.80 11.29
CA GLU A 365 15.01 -7.45 11.16
C GLU A 365 15.24 -6.63 12.43
N TYR A 366 15.55 -5.35 12.27
CA TYR A 366 15.58 -4.42 13.38
C TYR A 366 14.15 -4.03 13.77
N GLY A 367 13.77 -4.31 15.00
CA GLY A 367 12.49 -3.95 15.58
C GLY A 367 12.58 -2.66 16.39
N ILE A 368 11.57 -1.80 16.25
CA ILE A 368 11.37 -0.61 17.07
C ILE A 368 10.01 -0.72 17.75
N ASP A 369 9.97 -0.47 19.06
CA ASP A 369 8.74 -0.22 19.79
C ASP A 369 8.44 1.29 19.76
N HIS A 370 7.37 1.68 19.07
CA HIS A 370 7.07 3.08 18.76
C HIS A 370 5.59 3.45 19.06
N PRO A 371 5.16 3.48 20.33
CA PRO A 371 3.85 4.00 20.69
C PRO A 371 3.76 5.51 20.46
N GLY A 372 2.75 5.99 19.74
CA GLY A 372 2.53 7.43 19.53
C GLY A 372 3.79 8.14 19.01
N LEU A 373 4.22 9.20 19.69
CA LEU A 373 5.42 9.99 19.36
C LEU A 373 6.73 9.44 19.95
N ARG A 374 6.70 8.41 20.78
CA ARG A 374 7.87 7.97 21.57
C ARG A 374 8.49 6.71 20.99
N ILE A 375 9.83 6.64 21.08
CA ILE A 375 10.61 5.44 20.83
C ILE A 375 10.87 4.79 22.19
N MET A 376 10.27 3.64 22.46
CA MET A 376 10.35 2.98 23.78
C MET A 376 11.37 1.83 23.78
N GLY A 377 11.72 1.31 22.62
CA GLY A 377 12.67 0.22 22.52
C GLY A 377 13.20 0.01 21.11
N PHE A 378 14.38 -0.59 21.05
CA PHE A 378 15.02 -1.07 19.83
C PHE A 378 15.59 -2.44 20.10
N GLY A 379 15.48 -3.33 19.13
CA GLY A 379 16.04 -4.67 19.27
C GLY A 379 16.08 -5.40 17.94
N ARG A 380 16.40 -6.68 18.03
CA ARG A 380 16.41 -7.60 16.89
C ARG A 380 15.17 -8.48 17.00
N PHE A 381 14.40 -8.59 15.92
CA PHE A 381 13.48 -9.71 15.78
C PHE A 381 14.27 -10.98 15.48
N TYR A 382 13.72 -12.16 15.82
CA TYR A 382 14.40 -13.42 15.52
C TYR A 382 14.63 -13.56 14.01
N GLY A 383 15.85 -13.97 13.65
CA GLY A 383 16.31 -14.08 12.27
C GLY A 383 16.40 -15.51 11.77
N LEU A 384 17.03 -15.70 10.61
CA LEU A 384 17.40 -17.01 10.08
C LEU A 384 18.91 -17.07 9.84
N HIS A 385 19.46 -18.28 9.96
CA HIS A 385 20.90 -18.52 9.93
C HIS A 385 21.38 -19.12 8.60
N TYR A 386 22.54 -18.65 8.14
CA TYR A 386 23.13 -19.01 6.85
C TYR A 386 24.63 -19.25 6.98
N ARG A 387 25.15 -20.17 6.18
CA ARG A 387 26.59 -20.37 5.98
C ARG A 387 27.00 -19.85 4.61
N ILE A 388 28.10 -19.11 4.56
CA ILE A 388 28.69 -18.64 3.29
C ILE A 388 29.69 -19.71 2.82
N ASP A 389 29.50 -20.23 1.62
CA ASP A 389 30.43 -21.22 1.04
C ASP A 389 31.61 -20.57 0.30
N GLY A 390 32.54 -21.39 -0.18
CA GLY A 390 33.74 -20.92 -0.87
C GLY A 390 33.49 -20.16 -2.17
N ASP A 391 32.29 -20.26 -2.74
CA ASP A 391 31.86 -19.49 -3.92
C ASP A 391 31.15 -18.17 -3.52
N GLY A 392 31.12 -17.86 -2.22
CA GLY A 392 30.41 -16.69 -1.67
C GLY A 392 28.90 -16.84 -1.66
N ARG A 393 28.36 -18.05 -1.83
CA ARG A 393 26.92 -18.33 -1.81
C ARG A 393 26.44 -18.61 -0.39
N TRP A 394 25.30 -18.03 -0.05
CA TRP A 394 24.64 -18.18 1.23
C TRP A 394 23.71 -19.40 1.21
N LYS A 395 23.90 -20.31 2.15
CA LYS A 395 23.11 -21.53 2.31
C LYS A 395 22.46 -21.56 3.68
N ARG A 396 21.13 -21.74 3.70
CA ARG A 396 20.36 -21.87 4.94
C ARG A 396 20.90 -23.04 5.79
N VAL A 397 21.10 -22.81 7.08
CA VAL A 397 21.50 -23.84 8.06
C VAL A 397 20.59 -23.78 9.27
N ALA A 398 20.04 -24.92 9.72
CA ALA A 398 19.22 -24.95 10.92
C ALA A 398 20.03 -24.50 12.14
N HIS A 399 19.43 -23.64 12.97
CA HIS A 399 20.03 -23.09 14.17
C HIS A 399 18.97 -22.96 15.27
N GLU A 400 19.37 -23.04 16.54
CA GLU A 400 18.44 -23.02 17.67
C GLU A 400 17.75 -21.66 17.86
N GLU A 401 18.40 -20.58 17.44
CA GLU A 401 17.87 -19.20 17.49
C GLU A 401 17.08 -18.81 16.22
N ASP A 402 16.78 -19.77 15.34
CA ASP A 402 15.96 -19.51 14.17
C ASP A 402 14.54 -19.05 14.56
N CYS A 403 14.03 -18.05 13.82
CA CYS A 403 12.67 -17.58 13.97
C CYS A 403 11.65 -18.72 13.80
N THR A 404 10.72 -18.83 14.75
CA THR A 404 9.70 -19.88 14.78
C THR A 404 8.38 -19.47 14.11
N CYS A 405 8.35 -18.34 13.38
CA CYS A 405 7.13 -17.83 12.75
C CYS A 405 6.65 -18.70 11.56
N GLY A 406 7.45 -19.68 11.13
CA GLY A 406 7.11 -20.61 10.05
C GLY A 406 7.27 -20.04 8.63
N THR A 407 7.83 -18.83 8.48
CA THR A 407 8.13 -18.23 7.17
C THR A 407 9.62 -18.29 6.85
N ASP A 408 9.98 -18.21 5.57
CA ASP A 408 11.36 -18.33 5.08
C ASP A 408 12.14 -17.01 5.06
N HIS A 409 11.50 -15.90 5.46
CA HIS A 409 12.05 -14.55 5.47
C HIS A 409 12.67 -14.15 4.11
N THR A 410 12.12 -14.64 2.99
CA THR A 410 12.60 -14.38 1.63
C THR A 410 12.64 -12.88 1.25
N GLU A 411 11.81 -12.06 1.88
CA GLU A 411 11.82 -10.60 1.70
C GLU A 411 13.15 -9.98 2.12
N ASN A 412 13.76 -10.48 3.20
CA ASN A 412 15.07 -10.00 3.66
C ASN A 412 16.12 -10.22 2.58
N PHE A 413 16.17 -11.41 1.95
CA PHE A 413 17.12 -11.70 0.87
C PHE A 413 16.79 -10.98 -0.44
N SER A 414 15.52 -10.62 -0.65
CA SER A 414 15.13 -9.74 -1.74
C SER A 414 15.70 -8.33 -1.54
N LEU A 415 15.61 -7.80 -0.32
CA LEU A 415 16.26 -6.54 0.05
C LEU A 415 17.78 -6.62 -0.06
N LEU A 416 18.42 -7.64 0.52
CA LEU A 416 19.87 -7.81 0.46
C LEU A 416 20.36 -7.83 -0.99
N GLY A 417 19.64 -8.52 -1.88
CA GLY A 417 19.94 -8.53 -3.31
C GLY A 417 19.87 -7.14 -3.96
N ARG A 418 18.93 -6.27 -3.54
CA ARG A 418 18.85 -4.89 -4.01
C ARG A 418 19.96 -4.02 -3.44
N ILE A 419 20.28 -4.18 -2.17
CA ILE A 419 21.38 -3.49 -1.49
C ILE A 419 22.72 -3.80 -2.19
N ASP A 420 22.98 -5.08 -2.46
CA ASP A 420 24.19 -5.54 -3.13
C ASP A 420 24.35 -4.89 -4.53
N ILE A 421 23.26 -4.81 -5.30
CA ILE A 421 23.24 -4.07 -6.58
C ILE A 421 23.49 -2.58 -6.35
N SER A 422 22.83 -1.96 -5.38
CA SER A 422 22.97 -0.54 -5.09
C SER A 422 24.39 -0.16 -4.65
N LEU A 423 25.09 -1.03 -3.91
CA LEU A 423 26.51 -0.88 -3.60
C LEU A 423 27.36 -0.96 -4.87
N LYS A 424 27.14 -1.99 -5.69
CA LYS A 424 27.87 -2.21 -6.96
C LYS A 424 27.72 -1.03 -7.93
N ASP A 425 26.50 -0.55 -8.08
CA ASP A 425 26.14 0.53 -9.00
C ASP A 425 26.35 1.93 -8.40
N LYS A 426 26.90 2.01 -7.18
CA LYS A 426 27.20 3.26 -6.44
C LYS A 426 25.99 4.16 -6.20
N TRP A 427 24.81 3.56 -6.03
CA TRP A 427 23.62 4.25 -5.51
C TRP A 427 23.66 4.37 -3.99
N LEU A 428 24.40 3.50 -3.32
CA LEU A 428 24.82 3.62 -1.93
C LEU A 428 26.27 4.11 -1.95
N GLU A 429 26.48 5.35 -1.52
CA GLU A 429 27.78 6.01 -1.55
C GLU A 429 28.44 5.94 -0.17
N TYR A 430 29.74 5.64 -0.15
CA TYR A 430 30.55 5.73 1.06
C TYR A 430 30.70 7.20 1.47
N VAL A 431 30.26 7.54 2.68
CA VAL A 431 30.28 8.92 3.20
C VAL A 431 31.43 9.11 4.19
N GLU A 432 31.57 8.17 5.12
CA GLU A 432 32.61 8.16 6.16
C GLU A 432 32.86 6.71 6.61
N PRO A 433 33.92 6.42 7.39
CA PRO A 433 34.23 5.07 7.82
C PRO A 433 33.04 4.38 8.48
N GLY A 434 32.62 3.24 7.92
CA GLY A 434 31.47 2.48 8.42
C GLY A 434 30.09 3.08 8.07
N LEU A 435 30.00 4.06 7.16
CA LEU A 435 28.73 4.65 6.74
C LEU A 435 28.59 4.74 5.22
N TYR A 436 27.51 4.14 4.72
CA TYR A 436 27.03 4.29 3.35
C TYR A 436 25.63 4.91 3.37
N VAL A 437 25.35 5.81 2.43
CA VAL A 437 24.07 6.50 2.33
C VAL A 437 23.54 6.41 0.91
N GLN A 438 22.26 6.07 0.77
CA GLN A 438 21.62 6.02 -0.53
C GLN A 438 21.42 7.44 -1.06
N ASN A 439 21.67 7.63 -2.36
CA ASN A 439 21.47 8.92 -3.02
C ASN A 439 20.04 9.45 -2.80
N GLY A 440 19.95 10.67 -2.28
CA GLY A 440 18.68 11.35 -1.96
C GLY A 440 18.13 11.09 -0.55
N VAL A 441 18.74 10.20 0.23
CA VAL A 441 18.38 9.98 1.64
C VAL A 441 19.06 11.03 2.53
N ASN A 442 18.31 11.58 3.48
CA ASN A 442 18.88 12.49 4.48
C ASN A 442 19.56 11.68 5.59
N PRO A 443 20.89 11.78 5.78
CA PRO A 443 21.61 11.03 6.82
C PRO A 443 21.43 11.59 8.23
N THR A 444 20.70 12.70 8.40
CA THR A 444 20.44 13.28 9.73
C THR A 444 19.05 12.95 10.25
N SER A 445 19.00 12.55 11.52
CA SER A 445 17.76 12.37 12.26
C SER A 445 17.03 13.68 12.52
N ASP A 446 15.73 13.57 12.74
CA ASP A 446 14.95 14.62 13.36
C ASP A 446 15.43 14.83 14.81
N PRO A 447 15.79 16.05 15.23
CA PRO A 447 16.36 16.29 16.55
C PRO A 447 15.36 16.04 17.70
N ARG A 448 14.06 15.91 17.40
CA ARG A 448 13.03 15.53 18.40
C ARG A 448 12.78 14.03 18.46
N ALA A 449 13.44 13.22 17.63
CA ALA A 449 13.41 11.77 17.74
C ALA A 449 14.39 11.33 18.84
N THR A 450 13.85 11.03 20.02
CA THR A 450 14.61 10.60 21.19
C THR A 450 13.90 9.44 21.87
N TRP A 451 14.61 8.73 22.75
CA TRP A 451 13.99 7.76 23.66
C TRP A 451 12.85 8.43 24.45
N GLY A 452 11.72 7.75 24.53
CA GLY A 452 10.65 8.12 25.44
C GLY A 452 11.07 7.91 26.89
N GLU A 453 10.55 8.75 27.79
CA GLU A 453 10.67 8.49 29.22
C GLU A 453 9.78 7.28 29.59
N PRO A 454 10.31 6.28 30.30
CA PRO A 454 9.51 5.21 30.89
C PRO A 454 8.47 5.81 31.86
N TYR A 455 7.26 5.27 31.85
CA TYR A 455 6.17 5.66 32.77
C TYR A 455 6.44 5.29 34.22
#